data_AF-R7AIN0-F1
#
_entry.id   AF-R7AIN0-F1
#
_cell.length_a   1.000
_cell.length_b   1.000
_cell.length_c   1.000
_cell.angle_alpha   90.00
_cell.angle_beta   90.00
_cell.angle_gamma   90.00
#
_symmetry.space_group_name_H-M   'P 1'
#
loop_
_entity.id
_entity.type
_entity.pdbx_description
1 polymer ?
#
loop_
_entity_poly.entity_id
_entity_poly.type
_entity_poly.pdbx_seq_one_letter_code
_entity_poly.pdbx_strand_id
1 'polypeptide(L)'
;MLAAAAAVYLGLSGIYTHIWTKNLEADVRFSTDSAVCGDEIEIVEVISNDKWLPLPFVNVKFQMDRKLEFEGEDSNSSVTDKSYKNDVFSLLFHQRITRRLPVRCRRRGVYCIDSIELVSKGIFMNQVMSCQKYMHRELIVYPKIADVNGIDILSRNVLGDIITRRAMYEDPFEIRGIRDYTTYDSMKMINWKATARTLGLKVNIHDYTSSRKVCIIMNLKPDGMIINEALQEESISIVAGLVQRLSAQGVVTGIVSNGRDRVTGTELIVDGAQGLAHIKTVNTCLARIDLNLDMEPVENLFDRIDEQSVCIMVSSGTNKALQSGYNDMCRQGKAVSWILPYHDGMDTGLQFCPDVSVTPWEVARYE
;
A
#
# COMPACT_ATOMS: atom_id res chain seq x y z
N MET A 1 58.05 -6.93 33.87
CA MET A 1 56.91 -7.78 33.45
C MET A 1 55.61 -6.98 33.30
N LEU A 2 55.17 -6.20 34.30
CA LEU A 2 53.91 -5.43 34.21
C LEU A 2 53.84 -4.44 33.05
N ALA A 3 54.91 -3.67 32.79
CA ALA A 3 54.94 -2.73 31.68
C ALA A 3 54.83 -3.41 30.30
N ALA A 4 55.45 -4.58 30.13
CA ALA A 4 55.35 -5.36 28.89
C ALA A 4 53.94 -5.94 28.70
N ALA A 5 53.32 -6.45 29.78
CA ALA A 5 51.95 -6.93 29.75
C ALA A 5 50.95 -5.81 29.41
N ALA A 6 51.15 -4.61 29.98
CA ALA A 6 50.34 -3.44 29.68
C ALA A 6 50.48 -3.00 28.21
N ALA A 7 51.70 -3.00 27.66
CA ALA A 7 51.94 -2.66 26.26
C ALA A 7 51.27 -3.66 25.30
N VAL A 8 51.34 -4.97 25.60
CA VAL A 8 50.66 -6.01 24.82
C VAL A 8 49.13 -5.86 24.90
N TYR A 9 48.60 -5.62 26.10
CA TYR A 9 47.16 -5.39 26.31
C TYR A 9 46.65 -4.21 25.48
N LEU A 10 47.35 -3.06 25.54
CA LEU A 10 46.98 -1.86 24.79
C LEU A 10 47.11 -2.07 23.28
N GLY A 11 48.18 -2.74 22.83
CA GLY A 11 48.39 -3.06 21.42
C GLY A 11 47.30 -3.97 20.85
N LEU A 12 46.99 -5.08 21.52
CA LEU A 12 45.94 -6.00 21.09
C LEU A 12 44.56 -5.32 21.09
N SER A 13 44.25 -4.53 22.13
CA SER A 13 43.00 -3.80 22.20
C SER A 13 42.85 -2.78 21.06
N GLY A 14 43.91 -2.01 20.76
CA GLY A 14 43.90 -1.03 19.67
C GLY A 14 43.82 -1.66 18.28
N ILE A 15 44.50 -2.79 18.05
CA ILE A 15 44.40 -3.54 16.79
C ILE A 15 42.98 -4.08 16.62
N TYR A 16 42.39 -4.65 17.67
CA TYR A 16 41.03 -5.20 17.63
C TYR A 16 39.99 -4.12 17.30
N THR A 17 40.03 -2.98 18.00
CA THR A 17 39.09 -1.87 17.78
C THR A 17 39.22 -1.22 16.40
N HIS A 18 40.39 -1.32 15.75
CA HIS A 18 40.58 -0.80 14.40
C HIS A 18 40.18 -1.79 13.29
N ILE A 19 40.24 -3.10 13.56
CA ILE A 19 40.02 -4.15 12.54
C ILE A 19 38.60 -4.74 12.60
N TRP A 20 37.89 -4.66 13.72
CA TRP A 20 36.62 -5.38 13.88
C TRP A 20 35.54 -5.04 12.83
N THR A 21 35.47 -3.80 12.35
CA THR A 21 34.53 -3.38 11.29
C THR A 21 35.02 -3.71 9.88
N LYS A 22 36.33 -3.91 9.68
CA LYS A 22 36.88 -4.21 8.35
C LYS A 22 36.29 -5.52 7.84
N ASN A 23 35.81 -5.51 6.60
CA ASN A 23 35.18 -6.65 5.93
C ASN A 23 34.08 -7.34 6.76
N LEU A 24 33.41 -6.59 7.64
CA LEU A 24 32.18 -7.03 8.29
C LEU A 24 31.03 -6.46 7.47
N GLU A 25 30.28 -7.31 6.78
CA GLU A 25 29.07 -6.92 6.06
C GLU A 25 27.84 -7.35 6.85
N ALA A 26 26.81 -6.51 6.84
CA ALA A 26 25.53 -6.81 7.46
C ALA A 26 24.44 -6.13 6.64
N ASP A 27 23.41 -6.90 6.28
CA ASP A 27 22.25 -6.47 5.49
C ASP A 27 21.01 -7.08 6.13
N VAL A 28 19.95 -6.28 6.24
CA VAL A 28 18.65 -6.71 6.72
C VAL A 28 17.65 -6.30 5.66
N ARG A 29 16.87 -7.26 5.15
CA ARG A 29 15.93 -7.03 4.06
C ARG A 29 14.65 -7.83 4.25
N PHE A 30 13.57 -7.37 3.66
CA PHE A 30 12.35 -8.16 3.53
C PHE A 30 12.55 -9.23 2.45
N SER A 31 11.83 -10.35 2.58
CA SER A 31 11.80 -11.40 1.56
C SER A 31 11.18 -10.93 0.25
N THR A 32 10.28 -9.95 0.32
CA THR A 32 9.48 -9.40 -0.78
C THR A 32 9.32 -7.89 -0.61
N ASP A 33 9.16 -7.16 -1.72
CA ASP A 33 8.96 -5.70 -1.70
C ASP A 33 7.50 -5.30 -1.40
N SER A 34 6.56 -6.23 -1.57
CA SER A 34 5.13 -6.01 -1.32
C SER A 34 4.47 -7.24 -0.70
N ALA A 35 3.49 -7.01 0.18
CA ALA A 35 2.64 -8.03 0.79
C ALA A 35 1.20 -7.53 0.92
N VAL A 36 0.25 -8.39 1.25
CA VAL A 36 -1.13 -8.01 1.60
C VAL A 36 -1.30 -8.11 3.12
N CYS A 37 -2.14 -7.24 3.68
CA CYS A 37 -2.52 -7.34 5.09
C CYS A 37 -3.09 -8.74 5.40
N GLY A 38 -2.45 -9.42 6.35
CA GLY A 38 -2.71 -10.82 6.73
C GLY A 38 -1.62 -11.79 6.31
N ASP A 39 -0.78 -11.45 5.32
CA ASP A 39 0.30 -12.30 4.83
C ASP A 39 1.43 -12.47 5.85
N GLU A 40 2.11 -13.60 5.74
CA GLU A 40 3.35 -13.90 6.45
C GLU A 40 4.53 -13.74 5.49
N ILE A 41 5.53 -12.96 5.91
CA ILE A 41 6.75 -12.70 5.17
C ILE A 41 7.96 -13.00 6.05
N GLU A 42 9.16 -13.03 5.46
CA GLU A 42 10.40 -13.22 6.21
C GLU A 42 11.23 -11.92 6.21
N ILE A 43 11.76 -11.55 7.37
CA ILE A 43 12.91 -10.64 7.44
C ILE A 43 14.17 -11.50 7.34
N VAL A 44 14.99 -11.21 6.34
CA VAL A 44 16.25 -11.91 6.06
C VAL A 44 17.41 -11.06 6.53
N GLU A 45 18.07 -11.50 7.59
CA GLU A 45 19.28 -10.91 8.12
C GLU A 45 20.49 -11.68 7.61
N VAL A 46 21.40 -10.99 6.95
CA VAL A 46 22.65 -11.56 6.43
C VAL A 46 23.80 -10.82 7.06
N ILE A 47 24.60 -11.52 7.85
CA ILE A 47 25.84 -10.99 8.40
C ILE A 47 27.01 -11.85 7.94
N SER A 48 28.07 -11.21 7.44
CA SER A 48 29.25 -11.92 6.97
C SER A 48 30.54 -11.27 7.46
N ASN A 49 31.43 -12.12 7.94
CA ASN A 49 32.71 -11.75 8.52
C ASN A 49 33.84 -12.23 7.61
N ASP A 50 34.19 -11.45 6.59
CA ASP A 50 35.24 -11.81 5.63
C ASP A 50 36.64 -11.37 6.12
N LYS A 51 36.99 -11.85 7.31
CA LYS A 51 38.31 -11.64 7.91
C LYS A 51 38.74 -12.80 8.79
N TRP A 52 40.05 -12.83 9.05
CA TRP A 52 40.72 -13.73 9.99
C TRP A 52 40.53 -13.36 11.47
N LEU A 53 39.70 -12.36 11.80
CA LEU A 53 39.35 -12.05 13.19
C LEU A 53 37.97 -12.64 13.50
N PRO A 54 37.85 -13.57 14.45
CA PRO A 54 36.57 -14.06 14.88
C PRO A 54 35.91 -13.00 15.76
N LEU A 55 34.60 -12.83 15.60
CA LEU A 55 33.77 -11.94 16.40
C LEU A 55 32.83 -12.82 17.24
N PRO A 56 33.23 -13.21 18.46
CA PRO A 56 32.43 -14.11 19.30
C PRO A 56 31.10 -13.49 19.74
N PHE A 57 30.99 -12.16 19.64
CA PHE A 57 29.81 -11.42 20.07
C PHE A 57 29.59 -10.19 19.17
N VAL A 58 28.57 -10.25 18.33
CA VAL A 58 28.07 -9.12 17.54
C VAL A 58 26.56 -9.04 17.72
N ASN A 59 26.08 -7.92 18.24
CA ASN A 59 24.67 -7.57 18.23
C ASN A 59 24.35 -6.83 16.94
N VAL A 60 23.33 -7.29 16.23
CA VAL A 60 22.70 -6.55 15.13
C VAL A 60 21.44 -5.94 15.68
N LYS A 61 21.42 -4.61 15.78
CA LYS A 61 20.25 -3.87 16.21
C LYS A 61 19.64 -3.16 15.02
N PHE A 62 18.33 -3.24 14.91
CA PHE A 62 17.60 -2.48 13.90
C PHE A 62 16.21 -2.13 14.41
N GLN A 63 15.66 -1.09 13.81
CA GLN A 63 14.38 -0.54 14.18
C GLN A 63 13.41 -0.74 13.02
N MET A 64 12.17 -1.09 13.35
CA MET A 64 11.06 -1.13 12.42
C MET A 64 9.80 -0.57 13.06
N ASP A 65 8.77 -0.33 12.25
CA ASP A 65 7.46 0.05 12.74
C ASP A 65 6.83 -1.11 13.54
N ARG A 66 6.21 -0.81 14.68
CA ARG A 66 5.60 -1.81 15.56
C ARG A 66 4.46 -2.60 14.90
N LYS A 67 3.84 -2.07 13.83
CA LYS A 67 2.71 -2.72 13.15
C LYS A 67 3.09 -4.04 12.44
N LEU A 68 4.39 -4.38 12.38
CA LEU A 68 4.88 -5.71 12.03
C LEU A 68 5.06 -6.55 13.30
N GLU A 69 4.22 -7.60 13.45
CA GLU A 69 4.31 -8.51 14.60
C GLU A 69 5.19 -9.71 14.26
N PHE A 70 6.11 -10.04 15.18
CA PHE A 70 6.89 -11.27 15.14
C PHE A 70 6.10 -12.41 15.78
N GLU A 71 6.19 -13.61 15.22
CA GLU A 71 5.65 -14.78 15.89
C GLU A 71 6.45 -15.08 17.18
N GLY A 72 5.75 -15.17 18.33
CA GLY A 72 6.32 -15.65 19.58
C GLY A 72 6.85 -14.59 20.56
N GLU A 73 6.63 -13.29 20.33
CA GLU A 73 6.91 -12.24 21.32
C GLU A 73 5.63 -11.75 22.00
N ASP A 74 5.48 -12.05 23.29
CA ASP A 74 4.46 -11.47 24.15
C ASP A 74 4.66 -9.95 24.24
N SER A 75 3.63 -9.21 23.83
CA SER A 75 3.57 -7.76 23.72
C SER A 75 3.62 -7.04 25.08
N ASN A 76 4.75 -7.09 25.79
CA ASN A 76 4.92 -6.48 27.11
C ASN A 76 6.14 -5.54 27.22
N SER A 77 6.43 -4.73 26.19
CA SER A 77 7.45 -3.68 26.29
C SER A 77 7.03 -2.34 25.69
N SER A 78 6.72 -1.41 26.59
CA SER A 78 6.93 0.06 26.58
C SER A 78 6.55 0.90 25.35
N VAL A 79 5.48 1.71 25.50
CA VAL A 79 5.29 3.17 25.20
C VAL A 79 5.87 3.78 23.90
N THR A 80 6.37 3.02 22.93
CA THR A 80 7.02 3.57 21.71
C THR A 80 6.47 2.95 20.42
N ASP A 81 6.26 3.79 19.40
CA ASP A 81 5.68 3.43 18.08
C ASP A 81 6.60 2.55 17.20
N LYS A 82 7.78 2.18 17.72
CA LYS A 82 8.82 1.49 16.98
C LYS A 82 9.22 0.20 17.70
N SER A 83 9.25 -0.90 16.96
CA SER A 83 9.79 -2.18 17.42
C SER A 83 11.31 -2.18 17.22
N TYR A 84 12.04 -2.58 18.25
CA TYR A 84 13.50 -2.71 18.22
C TYR A 84 13.87 -4.18 18.30
N LYS A 85 14.65 -4.66 17.33
CA LYS A 85 15.26 -5.99 17.36
C LYS A 85 16.73 -5.90 17.70
N ASN A 86 17.19 -6.88 18.47
CA ASN A 86 18.56 -6.97 18.95
C ASN A 86 19.01 -8.43 18.88
N ASP A 87 19.61 -8.78 17.76
CA ASP A 87 19.95 -10.14 17.42
C ASP A 87 21.43 -10.40 17.68
N VAL A 88 21.71 -11.41 18.51
CA VAL A 88 23.08 -11.80 18.86
C VAL A 88 23.60 -12.83 17.86
N PHE A 89 24.80 -12.59 17.34
CA PHE A 89 25.54 -13.49 16.46
C PHE A 89 26.95 -13.74 16.98
N SER A 90 27.46 -14.95 16.71
CA SER A 90 28.87 -15.31 16.86
C SER A 90 29.39 -15.70 15.49
N LEU A 91 30.38 -14.96 15.00
CA LEU A 91 30.93 -15.10 13.65
C LEU A 91 32.40 -15.51 13.72
N LEU A 92 32.70 -16.71 13.24
CA LEU A 92 34.07 -17.18 13.09
C LEU A 92 34.72 -16.60 11.81
N PHE A 93 35.90 -17.10 11.49
CA PHE A 93 36.69 -16.69 10.33
C PHE A 93 35.92 -16.94 9.02
N HIS A 94 35.85 -15.93 8.15
CA HIS A 94 35.21 -16.04 6.82
C HIS A 94 33.79 -16.63 6.86
N GLN A 95 33.06 -16.43 7.95
CA GLN A 95 31.74 -17.00 8.15
C GLN A 95 30.65 -16.04 7.68
N ARG A 96 29.65 -16.58 6.98
CA ARG A 96 28.39 -15.91 6.68
C ARG A 96 27.25 -16.62 7.39
N ILE A 97 26.43 -15.86 8.10
CA ILE A 97 25.22 -16.35 8.78
C ILE A 97 24.02 -15.67 8.13
N THR A 98 22.99 -16.45 7.83
CA THR A 98 21.70 -15.95 7.34
C THR A 98 20.62 -16.41 8.30
N ARG A 99 19.89 -15.46 8.88
CA ARG A 99 18.73 -15.71 9.74
C ARG A 99 17.48 -15.26 8.99
N ARG A 100 16.42 -16.05 9.09
CA ARG A 100 15.10 -15.73 8.53
C ARG A 100 14.12 -15.67 9.69
N LEU A 101 13.47 -14.53 9.84
CA LEU A 101 12.51 -14.27 10.90
C LEU A 101 11.12 -14.16 10.28
N PRO A 102 10.17 -15.06 10.58
CA PRO A 102 8.80 -14.92 10.12
C PRO A 102 8.14 -13.72 10.81
N VAL A 103 7.41 -12.93 10.03
CA VAL A 103 6.71 -11.72 10.46
C VAL A 103 5.34 -11.69 9.80
N ARG A 104 4.32 -11.35 10.58
CA ARG A 104 2.95 -11.23 10.08
C ARG A 104 2.57 -9.76 9.86
N CYS A 105 2.10 -9.47 8.66
CA CYS A 105 1.64 -8.14 8.25
C CYS A 105 0.23 -7.86 8.79
N ARG A 106 0.10 -7.35 10.02
CA ARG A 106 -1.22 -7.14 10.67
C ARG A 106 -1.97 -5.91 10.19
N ARG A 107 -1.25 -4.84 9.84
CA ARG A 107 -1.82 -3.59 9.34
C ARG A 107 -1.20 -3.22 8.00
N ARG A 108 -2.00 -2.62 7.12
CA ARG A 108 -1.50 -2.00 5.90
C ARG A 108 -0.55 -0.84 6.24
N GLY A 109 0.34 -0.50 5.31
CA GLY A 109 1.28 0.58 5.51
C GLY A 109 2.53 0.46 4.67
N VAL A 110 3.39 1.46 4.79
CA VAL A 110 4.75 1.44 4.27
C VAL A 110 5.72 1.29 5.45
N TYR A 111 6.57 0.27 5.36
CA TYR A 111 7.52 -0.14 6.38
C TYR A 111 8.94 0.01 5.86
N CYS A 112 9.77 0.73 6.61
CA CYS A 112 11.15 1.00 6.20
C CYS A 112 12.16 0.51 7.23
N ILE A 113 13.29 -0.01 6.73
CA ILE A 113 14.49 -0.28 7.52
C ILE A 113 15.60 0.62 6.97
N ASP A 114 15.92 1.68 7.72
CA ASP A 114 16.84 2.74 7.26
C ASP A 114 18.27 2.59 7.80
N SER A 115 18.45 1.87 8.91
CA SER A 115 19.79 1.62 9.42
C SER A 115 19.83 0.40 10.32
N ILE A 116 21.03 -0.17 10.41
CA ILE A 116 21.39 -1.18 11.39
C ILE A 116 22.55 -0.65 12.23
N GLU A 117 22.52 -0.96 13.51
CA GLU A 117 23.61 -0.70 14.44
C GLU A 117 24.25 -2.03 14.83
N LEU A 118 25.53 -2.19 14.47
CA LEU A 118 26.33 -3.32 14.89
C LEU A 118 27.03 -2.96 16.19
N VAL A 119 26.84 -3.76 17.24
CA VAL A 119 27.51 -3.56 18.53
C VAL A 119 28.30 -4.80 18.89
N SER A 120 29.61 -4.65 19.03
CA SER A 120 30.52 -5.72 19.48
C SER A 120 31.18 -5.31 20.79
N LYS A 121 31.68 -6.29 21.53
CA LYS A 121 32.60 -6.04 22.64
C LYS A 121 34.05 -6.22 22.19
N GLY A 122 34.97 -5.51 22.82
CA GLY A 122 36.41 -5.69 22.63
C GLY A 122 36.85 -7.09 23.06
N ILE A 123 38.06 -7.51 22.67
CA ILE A 123 38.59 -8.86 22.96
C ILE A 123 38.59 -9.21 24.46
N PHE A 124 38.76 -8.22 25.34
CA PHE A 124 38.72 -8.37 26.80
C PHE A 124 37.35 -8.03 27.41
N MET A 125 36.30 -7.86 26.59
CA MET A 125 34.92 -7.55 26.99
C MET A 125 34.71 -6.22 27.75
N ASN A 126 35.76 -5.43 27.95
CA ASN A 126 35.75 -4.17 28.71
C ASN A 126 35.43 -2.93 27.85
N GLN A 127 35.41 -3.07 26.53
CA GLN A 127 35.13 -1.99 25.59
C GLN A 127 33.88 -2.34 24.78
N VAL A 128 33.00 -1.35 24.60
CA VAL A 128 31.85 -1.45 23.69
C VAL A 128 32.21 -0.71 22.42
N MET A 129 32.02 -1.37 21.28
CA MET A 129 32.29 -0.81 19.96
C MET A 129 30.99 -0.85 19.17
N SER A 130 30.62 0.27 18.56
CA SER A 130 29.45 0.36 17.70
C SER A 130 29.81 0.85 16.30
N CYS A 131 29.08 0.37 15.31
CA CYS A 131 29.18 0.76 13.91
C CYS A 131 27.78 0.83 13.33
N GLN A 132 27.36 2.02 12.93
CA GLN A 132 26.08 2.20 12.24
C GLN A 132 26.29 2.04 10.74
N LYS A 133 25.38 1.31 10.10
CA LYS A 133 25.29 1.20 8.65
C LYS A 133 23.93 1.68 8.19
N TYR A 134 23.94 2.62 7.26
CA TYR A 134 22.73 3.13 6.63
C TYR A 134 22.36 2.26 5.44
N MET A 135 21.07 2.00 5.31
CA MET A 135 20.46 1.29 4.19
C MET A 135 19.06 1.86 3.95
N HIS A 136 18.35 1.36 2.95
CA HIS A 136 16.95 1.69 2.79
C HIS A 136 16.25 0.51 2.14
N ARG A 137 15.46 -0.22 2.94
CA ARG A 137 14.61 -1.32 2.49
C ARG A 137 13.18 -0.97 2.80
N GLU A 138 12.33 -0.97 1.78
CA GLU A 138 10.91 -0.65 1.89
C GLU A 138 10.08 -1.92 1.67
N LEU A 139 9.04 -2.08 2.47
CA LEU A 139 7.97 -3.05 2.28
C LEU A 139 6.64 -2.31 2.23
N ILE A 140 5.87 -2.55 1.18
CA ILE A 140 4.52 -2.00 1.02
C ILE A 140 3.51 -3.10 1.34
N VAL A 141 2.75 -2.92 2.42
CA VAL A 141 1.66 -3.83 2.79
C VAL A 141 0.35 -3.24 2.30
N TYR A 142 -0.25 -3.88 1.29
CA TYR A 142 -1.52 -3.50 0.72
C TYR A 142 -2.69 -3.73 1.70
N PRO A 143 -3.76 -2.94 1.61
CA PRO A 143 -4.98 -3.20 2.37
C PRO A 143 -5.52 -4.60 2.09
N LYS A 144 -6.19 -5.17 3.09
CA LYS A 144 -6.98 -6.37 2.87
C LYS A 144 -8.15 -6.01 1.96
N ILE A 145 -8.44 -6.87 0.99
CA ILE A 145 -9.53 -6.62 0.06
C ILE A 145 -10.83 -7.08 0.71
N ALA A 146 -11.80 -6.17 0.86
CA ALA A 146 -13.14 -6.53 1.34
C ALA A 146 -13.93 -7.25 0.24
N ASP A 147 -14.75 -8.23 0.63
CA ASP A 147 -15.62 -8.94 -0.31
C ASP A 147 -16.84 -8.09 -0.66
N VAL A 148 -16.73 -7.33 -1.74
CA VAL A 148 -17.79 -6.45 -2.23
C VAL A 148 -18.76 -7.14 -3.18
N ASN A 149 -18.67 -8.46 -3.41
CA ASN A 149 -19.48 -9.14 -4.43
C ASN A 149 -20.98 -9.20 -4.08
N GLY A 150 -21.31 -9.22 -2.79
CA GLY A 150 -22.70 -9.25 -2.29
C GLY A 150 -23.44 -7.91 -2.42
N ILE A 151 -22.76 -6.83 -2.79
CA ILE A 151 -23.33 -5.48 -2.78
C ILE A 151 -23.79 -5.06 -4.17
N ASP A 152 -25.04 -4.62 -4.26
CA ASP A 152 -25.57 -3.94 -5.45
C ASP A 152 -25.21 -2.45 -5.37
N ILE A 153 -23.97 -2.15 -5.74
CA ILE A 153 -23.37 -0.82 -5.55
C ILE A 153 -24.05 0.23 -6.44
N LEU A 154 -24.51 -0.18 -7.62
CA LEU A 154 -25.21 0.67 -8.58
C LEU A 154 -26.29 -0.17 -9.23
N SER A 155 -27.40 0.45 -9.63
CA SER A 155 -28.43 -0.29 -10.38
C SER A 155 -27.82 -1.00 -11.59
N ARG A 156 -28.26 -2.24 -11.84
CA ARG A 156 -27.81 -3.04 -13.00
C ARG A 156 -27.93 -2.30 -14.33
N ASN A 157 -28.88 -1.35 -14.43
CA ASN A 157 -29.04 -0.50 -15.61
C ASN A 157 -27.87 0.49 -15.79
N VAL A 158 -27.40 1.13 -14.70
CA VAL A 158 -26.27 2.08 -14.75
C VAL A 158 -24.96 1.36 -15.05
N LEU A 159 -24.69 0.24 -14.38
CA LEU A 159 -23.52 -0.61 -14.66
C LEU A 159 -23.61 -1.21 -16.07
N GLY A 160 -24.79 -1.69 -16.46
CA GLY A 160 -25.09 -2.20 -17.79
C GLY A 160 -24.82 -1.15 -18.87
N ASP A 161 -25.26 0.08 -18.70
CA ASP A 161 -24.99 1.20 -19.62
C ASP A 161 -23.48 1.48 -19.75
N ILE A 162 -22.74 1.48 -18.63
CA ILE A 162 -21.28 1.68 -18.63
C ILE A 162 -20.59 0.58 -19.44
N ILE A 163 -20.96 -0.68 -19.20
CA ILE A 163 -20.35 -1.86 -19.83
C ILE A 163 -20.77 -1.99 -21.30
N THR A 164 -22.03 -1.70 -21.63
CA THR A 164 -22.58 -1.88 -22.99
C THR A 164 -22.23 -0.74 -23.94
N ARG A 165 -22.22 0.54 -23.48
CA ARG A 165 -21.76 1.66 -24.33
C ARG A 165 -20.31 1.51 -24.74
N ARG A 166 -19.47 0.91 -23.89
CA ARG A 166 -18.10 0.51 -24.24
C ARG A 166 -18.08 -0.42 -25.46
N ALA A 167 -18.95 -1.42 -25.51
CA ALA A 167 -18.99 -2.34 -26.65
C ALA A 167 -19.45 -1.68 -27.96
N MET A 168 -20.06 -0.48 -27.92
CA MET A 168 -20.65 0.18 -29.08
C MET A 168 -19.77 1.22 -29.76
N TYR A 169 -18.77 1.81 -29.09
CA TYR A 169 -17.95 2.89 -29.67
C TYR A 169 -16.44 2.67 -29.44
N GLU A 170 -15.77 2.13 -30.45
CA GLU A 170 -14.30 2.14 -30.60
C GLU A 170 -13.84 3.51 -31.12
N ASP A 171 -12.75 4.07 -30.58
CA ASP A 171 -12.12 5.30 -31.03
C ASP A 171 -11.30 5.09 -32.31
N PRO A 172 -11.71 5.60 -33.48
CA PRO A 172 -10.92 5.44 -34.69
C PRO A 172 -9.55 6.16 -34.66
N PHE A 173 -9.29 7.03 -33.68
CA PHE A 173 -8.05 7.83 -33.57
C PHE A 173 -7.03 7.28 -32.58
N GLU A 174 -7.43 6.47 -31.59
CA GLU A 174 -6.52 5.91 -30.58
C GLU A 174 -6.23 4.43 -30.86
N ILE A 175 -5.01 4.12 -31.31
CA ILE A 175 -4.61 2.75 -31.66
C ILE A 175 -3.93 2.10 -30.45
N ARG A 176 -4.63 1.17 -29.80
CA ARG A 176 -4.14 0.36 -28.67
C ARG A 176 -3.09 -0.67 -29.10
N GLY A 177 -3.14 -1.15 -30.33
CA GLY A 177 -2.21 -2.15 -30.84
C GLY A 177 -2.50 -2.61 -32.26
N ILE A 178 -1.70 -3.55 -32.74
CA ILE A 178 -1.81 -4.11 -34.09
C ILE A 178 -1.80 -5.62 -33.98
N ARG A 179 -2.77 -6.29 -34.61
CA ARG A 179 -2.86 -7.76 -34.66
C ARG A 179 -3.07 -8.27 -36.08
N ASP A 180 -2.97 -9.58 -36.25
CA ASP A 180 -3.31 -10.26 -37.51
C ASP A 180 -4.80 -10.14 -37.83
N TYR A 181 -5.08 -9.93 -39.12
CA TYR A 181 -6.42 -9.90 -39.67
C TYR A 181 -7.05 -11.28 -39.60
N THR A 182 -8.29 -11.36 -39.13
CA THR A 182 -9.12 -12.55 -39.14
C THR A 182 -10.33 -12.34 -40.05
N THR A 183 -10.98 -13.41 -40.49
CA THR A 183 -12.15 -13.35 -41.38
C THR A 183 -13.35 -12.62 -40.78
N TYR A 184 -13.35 -12.39 -39.47
CA TYR A 184 -14.40 -11.64 -38.76
C TYR A 184 -14.13 -10.13 -38.73
N ASP A 185 -12.97 -9.68 -39.21
CA ASP A 185 -12.56 -8.27 -39.16
C ASP A 185 -13.02 -7.49 -40.38
N SER A 186 -13.51 -6.28 -40.14
CA SER A 186 -13.89 -5.35 -41.20
C SER A 186 -12.65 -4.86 -41.96
N MET A 187 -12.73 -4.81 -43.29
CA MET A 187 -11.64 -4.28 -44.13
C MET A 187 -11.29 -2.82 -43.82
N LYS A 188 -12.20 -2.06 -43.21
CA LYS A 188 -11.95 -0.67 -42.76
C LYS A 188 -10.92 -0.58 -41.64
N MET A 189 -10.70 -1.66 -40.89
CA MET A 189 -9.77 -1.70 -39.76
C MET A 189 -8.35 -2.07 -40.18
N ILE A 190 -8.10 -2.32 -41.47
CA ILE A 190 -6.78 -2.73 -41.97
C ILE A 190 -5.78 -1.58 -41.82
N ASN A 191 -4.69 -1.85 -41.10
CA ASN A 191 -3.54 -0.97 -41.07
C ASN A 191 -2.63 -1.27 -42.26
N TRP A 192 -2.81 -0.51 -43.35
CA TRP A 192 -2.03 -0.66 -44.57
C TRP A 192 -0.53 -0.46 -44.35
N LYS A 193 -0.14 0.43 -43.43
CA LYS A 193 1.27 0.72 -43.13
C LYS A 193 1.96 -0.46 -42.42
N ALA A 194 1.26 -1.12 -41.49
CA ALA A 194 1.77 -2.32 -40.83
C ALA A 194 1.74 -3.55 -41.76
N THR A 195 0.67 -3.70 -42.52
CA THR A 195 0.52 -4.76 -43.53
C THR A 195 1.67 -4.74 -44.54
N ALA A 196 2.03 -3.56 -45.06
CA ALA A 196 3.13 -3.41 -46.00
C ALA A 196 4.51 -3.81 -45.43
N ARG A 197 4.71 -3.73 -44.11
CA ARG A 197 5.98 -4.09 -43.44
C ARG A 197 6.07 -5.55 -43.04
N THR A 198 4.93 -6.21 -42.83
CA THR A 198 4.87 -7.57 -42.27
C THR A 198 4.43 -8.63 -43.29
N LEU A 199 4.17 -8.24 -44.55
CA LEU A 199 3.72 -9.10 -45.66
C LEU A 199 2.41 -9.89 -45.39
N GLY A 200 1.68 -9.54 -44.34
CA GLY A 200 0.39 -10.13 -43.96
C GLY A 200 -0.59 -9.05 -43.51
N LEU A 201 -1.89 -9.27 -43.74
CA LEU A 201 -2.94 -8.33 -43.37
C LEU A 201 -2.95 -8.12 -41.86
N LYS A 202 -2.75 -6.86 -41.44
CA LYS A 202 -2.80 -6.43 -40.05
C LYS A 202 -3.96 -5.46 -39.83
N VAL A 203 -4.61 -5.53 -38.68
CA VAL A 203 -5.67 -4.60 -38.27
C VAL A 203 -5.24 -3.76 -37.07
N ASN A 204 -5.70 -2.51 -37.06
CA ASN A 204 -5.61 -1.65 -35.89
C ASN A 204 -6.62 -2.12 -34.83
N ILE A 205 -6.16 -2.24 -33.60
CA ILE A 205 -7.01 -2.36 -32.43
C ILE A 205 -7.16 -0.94 -31.89
N HIS A 206 -8.39 -0.46 -31.84
CA HIS A 206 -8.72 0.86 -31.32
C HIS A 206 -9.03 0.79 -29.81
N ASP A 207 -8.70 1.85 -29.06
CA ASP A 207 -9.15 2.00 -27.67
C ASP A 207 -10.56 2.63 -27.63
N TYR A 208 -11.25 2.63 -26.49
CA TYR A 208 -12.66 3.05 -26.41
C TYR A 208 -12.80 4.45 -25.78
N THR A 209 -13.30 5.47 -26.51
CA THR A 209 -13.33 6.87 -26.01
C THR A 209 -14.56 7.30 -25.19
N SER A 210 -15.56 6.46 -24.93
CA SER A 210 -16.77 6.96 -24.25
C SER A 210 -17.42 5.97 -23.27
N SER A 211 -16.61 5.33 -22.44
CA SER A 211 -17.14 4.65 -21.25
C SER A 211 -17.23 5.65 -20.10
N ARG A 212 -18.44 5.86 -19.57
CA ARG A 212 -18.66 6.52 -18.27
C ARG A 212 -17.68 5.92 -17.25
N LYS A 213 -16.85 6.77 -16.65
CA LYS A 213 -15.88 6.36 -15.63
C LYS A 213 -16.60 6.24 -14.29
N VAL A 214 -16.09 5.38 -13.42
CA VAL A 214 -16.53 5.34 -12.03
C VAL A 214 -15.52 6.09 -11.18
N CYS A 215 -15.98 7.09 -10.42
CA CYS A 215 -15.16 7.78 -9.44
C CYS A 215 -15.54 7.29 -8.05
N ILE A 216 -14.59 6.70 -7.33
CA ILE A 216 -14.78 6.31 -5.94
C ILE A 216 -14.35 7.48 -5.06
N ILE A 217 -15.27 8.00 -4.26
CA ILE A 217 -15.03 9.04 -3.28
C ILE A 217 -14.87 8.36 -1.93
N MET A 218 -13.70 8.46 -1.31
CA MET A 218 -13.44 7.88 0.00
C MET A 218 -13.27 9.00 1.03
N ASN A 219 -14.14 9.03 2.02
CA ASN A 219 -14.00 9.93 3.16
C ASN A 219 -13.39 9.17 4.34
N LEU A 220 -12.23 9.64 4.79
CA LEU A 220 -11.56 9.12 5.97
C LEU A 220 -11.57 10.10 7.15
N LYS A 221 -12.13 11.31 6.97
CA LYS A 221 -12.21 12.28 8.07
C LYS A 221 -13.32 11.86 9.05
N PRO A 222 -13.03 11.73 10.36
CA PRO A 222 -14.06 11.48 11.35
C PRO A 222 -14.90 12.73 11.61
N ASP A 223 -16.20 12.57 11.80
CA ASP A 223 -17.14 13.69 12.04
C ASP A 223 -17.12 14.20 13.49
N GLY A 224 -16.50 13.46 14.41
CA GLY A 224 -16.46 13.78 15.84
C GLY A 224 -15.09 13.53 16.46
N MET A 225 -14.98 13.78 17.77
CA MET A 225 -13.73 13.60 18.51
C MET A 225 -13.33 12.12 18.71
N ILE A 226 -14.28 11.19 18.54
CA ILE A 226 -14.02 9.76 18.64
C ILE A 226 -13.53 9.27 17.28
N ILE A 227 -12.23 9.07 17.16
CA ILE A 227 -11.62 8.47 15.97
C ILE A 227 -11.89 6.98 16.01
N ASN A 228 -12.54 6.46 14.99
CA ASN A 228 -12.73 5.03 14.81
C ASN A 228 -11.85 4.52 13.68
N GLU A 229 -10.62 4.12 14.04
CA GLU A 229 -9.64 3.59 13.10
C GLU A 229 -10.19 2.37 12.34
N ALA A 230 -11.01 1.54 12.99
CA ALA A 230 -11.57 0.33 12.34
C ALA A 230 -12.50 0.67 11.17
N LEU A 231 -13.35 1.69 11.29
CA LEU A 231 -14.22 2.14 10.19
C LEU A 231 -13.42 2.77 9.05
N GLN A 232 -12.36 3.50 9.35
CA GLN A 232 -11.47 4.09 8.35
C GLN A 232 -10.70 2.99 7.60
N GLU A 233 -10.14 2.02 8.31
CA GLU A 233 -9.43 0.87 7.71
C GLU A 233 -10.37 -0.02 6.88
N GLU A 234 -11.61 -0.21 7.33
CA GLU A 234 -12.61 -0.94 6.56
C GLU A 234 -13.02 -0.16 5.30
N SER A 235 -13.17 1.17 5.39
CA SER A 235 -13.43 2.02 4.22
C SER A 235 -12.34 1.85 3.14
N ILE A 236 -11.08 1.81 3.55
CA ILE A 236 -9.94 1.56 2.64
C ILE A 236 -10.02 0.15 2.03
N SER A 237 -10.40 -0.84 2.83
CA SER A 237 -10.56 -2.24 2.40
C SER A 237 -11.71 -2.41 1.39
N ILE A 238 -12.82 -1.69 1.61
CA ILE A 238 -13.96 -1.61 0.67
C ILE A 238 -13.51 -0.98 -0.64
N VAL A 239 -12.80 0.15 -0.61
CA VAL A 239 -12.31 0.82 -1.83
C VAL A 239 -11.36 -0.09 -2.62
N ALA A 240 -10.46 -0.81 -1.96
CA ALA A 240 -9.61 -1.80 -2.62
C ALA A 240 -10.44 -2.90 -3.30
N GLY A 241 -11.49 -3.41 -2.65
CA GLY A 241 -12.44 -4.37 -3.21
C GLY A 241 -13.22 -3.83 -4.40
N LEU A 242 -13.74 -2.62 -4.31
CA LEU A 242 -14.46 -1.95 -5.39
C LEU A 242 -13.59 -1.78 -6.64
N VAL A 243 -12.35 -1.31 -6.46
CA VAL A 243 -11.40 -1.12 -7.57
C VAL A 243 -11.07 -2.45 -8.22
N GLN A 244 -10.84 -3.51 -7.43
CA GLN A 244 -10.58 -4.84 -7.98
C GLN A 244 -11.79 -5.36 -8.78
N ARG A 245 -13.00 -5.26 -8.21
CA ARG A 245 -14.24 -5.72 -8.85
C ARG A 245 -14.54 -4.95 -10.15
N LEU A 246 -14.47 -3.62 -10.11
CA LEU A 246 -14.74 -2.76 -11.27
C LEU A 246 -13.68 -2.95 -12.36
N SER A 247 -12.40 -3.06 -11.98
CA SER A 247 -11.31 -3.33 -12.93
C SER A 247 -11.45 -4.72 -13.57
N ALA A 248 -11.91 -5.73 -12.84
CA ALA A 248 -12.22 -7.06 -13.39
C ALA A 248 -13.39 -7.03 -14.40
N GLN A 249 -14.34 -6.11 -14.23
CA GLN A 249 -15.41 -5.82 -15.20
C GLN A 249 -14.94 -4.91 -16.34
N GLY A 250 -13.68 -4.46 -16.31
CA GLY A 250 -13.09 -3.56 -17.29
C GLY A 250 -13.67 -2.14 -17.24
N VAL A 251 -14.12 -1.70 -16.07
CA VAL A 251 -14.59 -0.34 -15.83
C VAL A 251 -13.41 0.54 -15.43
N VAL A 252 -13.27 1.68 -16.10
CA VAL A 252 -12.28 2.70 -15.76
C VAL A 252 -12.66 3.31 -14.43
N THR A 253 -11.77 3.19 -13.44
CA THR A 253 -12.04 3.58 -12.06
C THR A 253 -11.02 4.66 -11.63
N GLY A 254 -11.51 5.77 -11.09
CA GLY A 254 -10.71 6.81 -10.44
C GLY A 254 -11.01 6.86 -8.95
N ILE A 255 -10.12 7.48 -8.17
CA ILE A 255 -10.27 7.61 -6.72
C ILE A 255 -9.99 9.05 -6.31
N VAL A 256 -10.87 9.58 -5.46
CA VAL A 256 -10.71 10.86 -4.78
C VAL A 256 -10.91 10.65 -3.29
N SER A 257 -9.96 11.09 -2.48
CA SER A 257 -9.99 10.84 -1.05
C SER A 257 -9.27 11.94 -0.29
N ASN A 258 -9.83 12.37 0.84
CA ASN A 258 -9.18 13.30 1.76
C ASN A 258 -8.09 12.66 2.63
N GLY A 259 -7.95 11.32 2.59
CA GLY A 259 -6.79 10.63 3.13
C GLY A 259 -5.48 11.15 2.54
N ARG A 260 -4.48 11.39 3.39
CA ARG A 260 -3.21 11.99 2.99
C ARG A 260 -2.10 10.95 2.91
N ASP A 261 -1.30 11.04 1.85
CA ASP A 261 -0.10 10.23 1.69
C ASP A 261 0.96 10.64 2.72
N ARG A 262 1.51 9.67 3.46
CA ARG A 262 2.60 9.88 4.43
C ARG A 262 3.85 10.55 3.84
N VAL A 263 4.13 10.31 2.56
CA VAL A 263 5.34 10.79 1.88
C VAL A 263 5.15 12.20 1.33
N THR A 264 4.07 12.45 0.59
CA THR A 264 3.84 13.75 -0.07
C THR A 264 3.03 14.71 0.80
N GLY A 265 2.27 14.21 1.77
CA GLY A 265 1.33 14.99 2.56
C GLY A 265 0.14 15.52 1.77
N THR A 266 -0.09 15.06 0.53
CA THR A 266 -1.21 15.53 -0.31
C THR A 266 -2.41 14.58 -0.21
N GLU A 267 -3.60 15.07 -0.55
CA GLU A 267 -4.77 14.21 -0.68
C GLU A 267 -4.57 13.15 -1.80
N LEU A 268 -5.27 12.03 -1.66
CA LEU A 268 -5.21 10.97 -2.64
C LEU A 268 -6.16 11.24 -3.81
N ILE A 269 -5.57 11.46 -4.99
CA ILE A 269 -6.31 11.60 -6.24
C ILE A 269 -5.62 10.76 -7.31
N VAL A 270 -6.36 9.78 -7.81
CA VAL A 270 -5.91 8.86 -8.86
C VAL A 270 -6.87 8.99 -10.03
N ASP A 271 -6.34 9.40 -11.17
CA ASP A 271 -7.11 9.48 -12.39
C ASP A 271 -7.65 8.12 -12.82
N GLY A 272 -8.78 8.17 -13.54
CA GLY A 272 -9.45 6.98 -14.03
C GLY A 272 -8.56 6.15 -14.95
N ALA A 273 -8.19 4.95 -14.52
CA ALA A 273 -7.51 3.97 -15.37
C ALA A 273 -8.03 2.55 -15.11
N GLN A 274 -7.42 1.55 -15.76
CA GLN A 274 -7.85 0.15 -15.71
C GLN A 274 -6.65 -0.81 -15.74
N GLY A 275 -6.90 -2.07 -15.39
CA GLY A 275 -5.92 -3.15 -15.48
C GLY A 275 -5.03 -3.32 -14.24
N LEU A 276 -4.15 -4.31 -14.28
CA LEU A 276 -3.32 -4.72 -13.14
C LEU A 276 -2.37 -3.63 -12.65
N ALA A 277 -1.79 -2.85 -13.57
CA ALA A 277 -0.91 -1.74 -13.21
C ALA A 277 -1.67 -0.67 -12.40
N HIS A 278 -2.91 -0.37 -12.80
CA HIS A 278 -3.76 0.58 -12.07
C HIS A 278 -4.15 0.06 -10.69
N ILE A 279 -4.54 -1.23 -10.58
CA ILE A 279 -4.82 -1.86 -9.27
C ILE A 279 -3.61 -1.74 -8.34
N LYS A 280 -2.40 -2.01 -8.87
CA LYS A 280 -1.15 -1.88 -8.09
C LYS A 280 -0.91 -0.44 -7.64
N THR A 281 -1.09 0.54 -8.53
CA THR A 281 -0.95 1.97 -8.19
C THR A 281 -1.93 2.37 -7.09
N VAL A 282 -3.22 2.02 -7.26
CA VAL A 282 -4.26 2.29 -6.26
C VAL A 282 -3.90 1.67 -4.92
N ASN A 283 -3.60 0.37 -4.87
CA ASN A 283 -3.29 -0.31 -3.61
C ASN A 283 -2.03 0.27 -2.95
N THR A 284 -1.06 0.72 -3.74
CA THR A 284 0.13 1.43 -3.23
C THR A 284 -0.26 2.76 -2.59
N CYS A 285 -1.11 3.54 -3.24
CA CYS A 285 -1.64 4.78 -2.68
C CYS A 285 -2.45 4.54 -1.41
N LEU A 286 -3.36 3.55 -1.41
CA LEU A 286 -4.14 3.17 -0.22
C LEU A 286 -3.26 2.69 0.93
N ALA A 287 -2.16 1.98 0.65
CA ALA A 287 -1.18 1.57 1.67
C ALA A 287 -0.40 2.76 2.25
N ARG A 288 -0.20 3.84 1.48
CA ARG A 288 0.52 5.05 1.90
C ARG A 288 -0.30 6.04 2.73
N ILE A 289 -1.63 5.89 2.75
CA ILE A 289 -2.50 6.76 3.55
C ILE A 289 -2.16 6.61 5.04
N ASP A 290 -1.84 7.73 5.68
CA ASP A 290 -1.66 7.81 7.13
C ASP A 290 -2.90 8.45 7.78
N LEU A 291 -3.57 7.68 8.65
CA LEU A 291 -4.79 8.09 9.33
C LEU A 291 -4.54 9.11 10.46
N ASN A 292 -3.29 9.30 10.88
CA ASN A 292 -2.93 10.25 11.94
C ASN A 292 -2.72 11.68 11.42
N LEU A 293 -2.65 11.86 10.09
CA LEU A 293 -2.52 13.18 9.49
C LEU A 293 -3.87 13.89 9.50
N ASP A 294 -3.87 15.19 9.78
CA ASP A 294 -5.07 16.00 9.70
C ASP A 294 -5.57 16.10 8.25
N MET A 295 -6.87 15.87 8.06
CA MET A 295 -7.52 15.72 6.77
C MET A 295 -8.51 16.86 6.56
N GLU A 296 -8.52 17.42 5.35
CA GLU A 296 -9.53 18.37 4.95
C GLU A 296 -10.90 17.69 4.75
N PRO A 297 -12.02 18.43 4.84
CA PRO A 297 -13.33 17.92 4.46
C PRO A 297 -13.31 17.40 3.01
N VAL A 298 -13.87 16.21 2.77
CA VAL A 298 -13.85 15.55 1.45
C VAL A 298 -14.65 16.32 0.40
N GLU A 299 -15.61 17.14 0.85
CA GLU A 299 -16.47 17.98 0.03
C GLU A 299 -15.67 18.97 -0.82
N ASN A 300 -14.50 19.42 -0.32
CA ASN A 300 -13.58 20.29 -1.05
C ASN A 300 -13.00 19.62 -2.31
N LEU A 301 -13.09 18.29 -2.40
CA LEU A 301 -12.58 17.52 -3.53
C LEU A 301 -13.66 17.21 -4.57
N PHE A 302 -14.93 17.57 -4.33
CA PHE A 302 -16.03 17.24 -5.25
C PHE A 302 -15.89 17.96 -6.60
N ASP A 303 -15.32 19.16 -6.62
CA ASP A 303 -15.05 19.92 -7.85
C ASP A 303 -14.00 19.25 -8.75
N ARG A 304 -13.20 18.32 -8.20
CA ARG A 304 -12.18 17.57 -8.94
C ARG A 304 -12.75 16.32 -9.63
N ILE A 305 -14.04 16.03 -9.43
CA ILE A 305 -14.71 14.87 -10.01
C ILE A 305 -15.31 15.25 -11.36
N ASP A 306 -14.93 14.52 -12.40
CA ASP A 306 -15.46 14.68 -13.75
C ASP A 306 -17.00 14.62 -13.76
N GLU A 307 -17.63 15.52 -14.51
CA GLU A 307 -19.09 15.67 -14.61
C GLU A 307 -19.76 14.40 -15.14
N GLN A 308 -19.10 13.66 -16.02
CA GLN A 308 -19.65 12.45 -16.65
C GLN A 308 -19.40 11.17 -15.86
N SER A 309 -18.73 11.26 -14.70
CA SER A 309 -18.44 10.10 -13.86
C SER A 309 -19.64 9.68 -13.02
N VAL A 310 -19.79 8.36 -12.87
CA VAL A 310 -20.67 7.77 -11.88
C VAL A 310 -19.91 7.70 -10.56
N CYS A 311 -20.50 8.21 -9.46
CA CYS A 311 -19.79 8.28 -8.19
C CYS A 311 -20.23 7.18 -7.23
N ILE A 312 -19.26 6.58 -6.55
CA ILE A 312 -19.50 5.68 -5.42
C ILE A 312 -18.82 6.30 -4.22
N MET A 313 -19.58 6.71 -3.21
CA MET A 313 -19.05 7.27 -1.98
C MET A 313 -18.92 6.18 -0.91
N VAL A 314 -17.76 6.10 -0.28
CA VAL A 314 -17.50 5.28 0.91
C VAL A 314 -17.16 6.24 2.04
N SER A 315 -18.06 6.37 3.01
CA SER A 315 -17.89 7.28 4.14
C SER A 315 -18.63 6.74 5.35
N SER A 316 -17.95 6.66 6.49
CA SER A 316 -18.59 6.44 7.81
C SER A 316 -19.14 7.73 8.40
N GLY A 317 -18.64 8.89 7.98
CA GLY A 317 -19.16 10.19 8.39
C GLY A 317 -20.49 10.48 7.70
N THR A 318 -21.46 11.03 8.44
CA THR A 318 -22.80 11.44 8.00
C THR A 318 -23.05 12.92 8.29
N ASN A 319 -22.03 13.77 8.33
CA ASN A 319 -22.21 15.18 8.61
C ASN A 319 -23.13 15.88 7.59
N LYS A 320 -23.67 17.05 7.98
CA LYS A 320 -24.61 17.80 7.15
C LYS A 320 -24.00 18.31 5.85
N ALA A 321 -22.72 18.72 5.85
CA ALA A 321 -22.04 19.26 4.69
C ALA A 321 -21.90 18.19 3.59
N LEU A 322 -21.46 16.99 3.98
CA LEU A 322 -21.33 15.81 3.16
C LEU A 322 -22.67 15.40 2.53
N GLN A 323 -23.72 15.32 3.35
CA GLN A 323 -25.06 14.99 2.86
C GLN A 323 -25.60 16.05 1.87
N SER A 324 -25.29 17.32 2.11
CA SER A 324 -25.68 18.42 1.23
C SER A 324 -24.94 18.33 -0.11
N GLY A 325 -23.62 18.15 -0.08
CA GLY A 325 -22.82 18.01 -1.30
C GLY A 325 -23.18 16.76 -2.11
N TYR A 326 -23.53 15.66 -1.44
CA TYR A 326 -24.08 14.47 -2.10
C TYR A 326 -25.41 14.77 -2.81
N ASN A 327 -26.34 15.47 -2.14
CA ASN A 327 -27.63 15.85 -2.72
C ASN A 327 -27.46 16.78 -3.93
N ASP A 328 -26.48 17.68 -3.89
CA ASP A 328 -26.17 18.54 -5.04
C ASP A 328 -25.63 17.75 -6.23
N MET A 329 -24.82 16.70 -6.01
CA MET A 329 -24.44 15.75 -7.07
C MET A 329 -25.66 15.01 -7.65
N CYS A 330 -26.61 14.59 -6.81
CA CYS A 330 -27.88 13.99 -7.27
C CYS A 330 -28.68 14.96 -8.15
N ARG A 331 -28.80 16.23 -7.73
CA ARG A 331 -29.54 17.28 -8.46
C ARG A 331 -28.94 17.61 -9.82
N GLN A 332 -27.62 17.48 -9.94
CA GLN A 332 -26.89 17.60 -11.21
C GLN A 332 -27.11 16.40 -12.15
N GLY A 333 -27.86 15.38 -11.72
CA GLY A 333 -28.16 14.19 -12.50
C GLY A 333 -27.03 13.16 -12.53
N LYS A 334 -26.01 13.28 -11.66
CA LYS A 334 -24.98 12.25 -11.51
C LYS A 334 -25.58 11.00 -10.88
N ALA A 335 -25.26 9.83 -11.43
CA ALA A 335 -25.57 8.57 -10.76
C ALA A 335 -24.61 8.41 -9.57
N VAL A 336 -25.16 8.39 -8.37
CA VAL A 336 -24.40 8.33 -7.12
C VAL A 336 -24.91 7.20 -6.24
N SER A 337 -24.00 6.55 -5.53
CA SER A 337 -24.30 5.53 -4.51
C SER A 337 -23.44 5.76 -3.27
N TRP A 338 -23.98 5.47 -2.09
CA TRP A 338 -23.29 5.64 -0.81
C TRP A 338 -23.19 4.30 -0.08
N ILE A 339 -21.96 3.86 0.21
CA ILE A 339 -21.65 2.75 1.12
C ILE A 339 -21.27 3.33 2.49
N LEU A 340 -22.02 2.95 3.52
CA LEU A 340 -21.88 3.47 4.88
C LEU A 340 -21.33 2.37 5.81
N PRO A 341 -20.02 2.34 6.10
CA PRO A 341 -19.45 1.50 7.15
C PRO A 341 -19.95 1.94 8.52
N TYR A 342 -20.52 1.02 9.29
CA TYR A 342 -21.06 1.28 10.63
C TYR A 342 -20.79 0.11 11.58
N HIS A 343 -20.83 0.38 12.89
CA HIS A 343 -20.88 -0.67 13.91
C HIS A 343 -22.29 -0.85 14.43
N ASP A 344 -22.58 -2.05 14.95
CA ASP A 344 -23.82 -2.31 15.68
C ASP A 344 -24.04 -1.25 16.78
N GLY A 345 -25.24 -0.66 16.77
CA GLY A 345 -25.65 0.46 17.63
C GLY A 345 -25.34 1.89 17.14
N MET A 346 -24.74 2.09 15.96
CA MET A 346 -24.64 3.42 15.33
C MET A 346 -25.94 3.81 14.61
N ASP A 347 -26.33 5.08 14.68
CA ASP A 347 -27.42 5.62 13.87
C ASP A 347 -26.97 5.74 12.41
N THR A 348 -27.56 4.94 11.53
CA THR A 348 -27.29 4.95 10.09
C THR A 348 -28.22 5.89 9.32
N GLY A 349 -29.06 6.67 10.02
CA GLY A 349 -30.05 7.55 9.41
C GLY A 349 -29.45 8.80 8.77
N LEU A 350 -29.57 8.93 7.45
CA LEU A 350 -29.25 10.17 6.74
C LEU A 350 -30.42 11.17 6.85
N GLN A 351 -30.35 12.06 7.84
CA GLN A 351 -31.41 13.05 8.11
C GLN A 351 -31.59 14.12 7.03
N PHE A 352 -30.55 14.40 6.24
CA PHE A 352 -30.53 15.46 5.22
C PHE A 352 -30.48 14.92 3.78
N CYS A 353 -30.60 13.60 3.59
CA CYS A 353 -30.60 12.92 2.29
C CYS A 353 -31.55 11.70 2.25
N PRO A 354 -32.88 11.90 2.40
CA PRO A 354 -33.83 10.79 2.57
C PRO A 354 -34.07 9.95 1.30
N ASP A 355 -33.85 10.52 0.11
CA ASP A 355 -34.13 9.85 -1.17
C ASP A 355 -32.93 9.04 -1.72
N VAL A 356 -31.84 8.94 -0.95
CA VAL A 356 -30.59 8.32 -1.40
C VAL A 356 -30.57 6.82 -1.12
N SER A 357 -30.15 6.04 -2.11
CA SER A 357 -29.80 4.63 -1.93
C SER A 357 -28.50 4.53 -1.13
N VAL A 358 -28.65 4.26 0.17
CA VAL A 358 -27.55 3.95 1.09
C VAL A 358 -27.42 2.45 1.24
N THR A 359 -26.21 1.94 1.05
CA THR A 359 -25.87 0.55 1.35
C THR A 359 -25.15 0.50 2.70
N PRO A 360 -25.81 -0.01 3.76
CA PRO A 360 -25.15 -0.19 5.05
C PRO A 360 -24.10 -1.31 4.95
N TRP A 361 -22.90 -1.08 5.52
CA TRP A 361 -21.82 -2.06 5.63
C TRP A 361 -21.47 -2.28 7.10
N GLU A 362 -21.85 -3.43 7.65
CA GLU A 362 -21.58 -3.75 9.04
C GLU A 362 -20.10 -4.11 9.24
N VAL A 363 -19.45 -3.43 10.18
CA VAL A 363 -18.06 -3.67 10.57
C VAL A 363 -18.04 -4.35 11.93
N ALA A 364 -17.42 -5.52 12.00
CA ALA A 364 -17.20 -6.18 13.29
C ALA A 364 -16.39 -5.26 14.22
N ARG A 365 -16.84 -5.12 15.47
CA ARG A 365 -15.99 -4.50 16.50
C ARG A 365 -14.84 -5.46 16.77
N TYR A 366 -13.61 -5.05 16.50
CA TYR A 366 -12.44 -5.79 16.99
C TYR A 366 -12.43 -5.69 18.53
N GLU A 367 -12.47 -6.84 19.21
CA GLU A 367 -12.19 -6.96 20.65
C GLU A 367 -10.72 -6.68 20.97
#